data_AF-A0AB94IPS1-F1
#
_entry.id   AF-A0AB94IPS1-F1
#
_cell.length_a   1.000
_cell.length_b   1.000
_cell.length_c   1.000
_cell.angle_alpha   90.00
_cell.angle_beta   90.00
_cell.angle_gamma   90.00
#
_symmetry.space_group_name_H-M   'P 1'
#
loop_
_entity.id
_entity.type
_entity.pdbx_description
1 polymer ?
#
loop_
_entity_poly.entity_id
_entity_poly.type
_entity_poly.pdbx_seq_one_letter_code
_entity_poly.pdbx_strand_id
1 'polypeptide(L)' 'MFEKNILTFNPGWNENAVKLESFTDIRDIQKQLKAEGINMLTAAVETNEGPAHFVIEDPDGNQILVDQHR' A
#
# COMPACT_ATOMS: atom_id res chain seq x y z
N MET A 1 -9.08 11.28 -10.07
CA MET A 1 -8.43 12.44 -9.40
C MET A 1 -8.78 12.32 -7.94
N PHE A 2 -7.78 12.25 -7.03
CA PHE A 2 -8.04 12.16 -5.59
C PHE A 2 -8.41 13.54 -5.04
N GLU A 3 -9.40 13.60 -4.15
CA GLU A 3 -9.90 14.88 -3.60
C GLU A 3 -8.97 15.50 -2.55
N LYS A 4 -8.07 14.69 -1.97
CA LYS A 4 -7.08 15.10 -0.97
C LYS A 4 -5.68 14.69 -1.42
N ASN A 5 -4.66 15.37 -0.88
CA ASN A 5 -3.27 14.93 -1.02
C ASN A 5 -3.15 13.50 -0.49
N ILE A 6 -2.48 12.65 -1.27
CA ILE A 6 -2.29 11.24 -0.94
C ILE A 6 -0.80 10.91 -1.05
N LEU A 7 -0.27 10.25 -0.02
CA LEU A 7 1.08 9.69 -0.06
C LEU A 7 0.99 8.30 -0.68
N THR A 8 1.68 8.10 -1.80
CA THR A 8 1.68 6.81 -2.49
C THR A 8 3.01 6.09 -2.27
N PHE A 9 2.94 4.89 -1.73
CA PHE A 9 4.05 3.94 -1.71
C PHE A 9 3.82 2.88 -2.78
N ASN A 10 4.83 2.65 -3.61
CA ASN A 10 4.78 1.63 -4.67
C ASN A 10 5.82 0.54 -4.38
N PRO A 11 5.52 -0.42 -3.50
CA PRO A 11 6.43 -1.53 -3.24
C PRO A 11 6.83 -2.22 -4.54
N GLY A 12 8.13 -2.44 -4.66
CA GLY A 12 8.72 -2.98 -5.87
C GLY A 12 9.24 -1.98 -6.86
N TRP A 13 9.06 -0.67 -6.64
CA TRP A 13 9.79 0.38 -7.37
C TRP A 13 10.72 1.15 -6.43
N ASN A 14 11.86 1.62 -6.94
CA ASN A 14 12.70 2.59 -6.24
C ASN A 14 12.28 4.04 -6.54
N GLU A 15 12.99 5.00 -5.96
CA GLU A 15 12.76 6.45 -6.15
C GLU A 15 12.80 6.91 -7.62
N ASN A 16 13.46 6.15 -8.50
CA ASN A 16 13.57 6.43 -9.93
C ASN A 16 12.52 5.66 -10.76
N ALA A 17 11.48 5.11 -10.13
CA ALA A 17 10.45 4.27 -10.75
C ALA A 17 11.00 3.00 -11.45
N VAL A 18 12.14 2.48 -10.97
CA VAL A 18 12.75 1.25 -11.48
C VAL A 18 12.28 0.05 -10.67
N LYS A 19 11.89 -1.02 -11.36
CA LYS A 19 11.47 -2.29 -10.73
C LYS A 19 12.61 -2.91 -9.91
N LEU A 20 12.30 -3.28 -8.68
CA LEU A 20 13.15 -4.04 -7.78
C LEU A 20 12.96 -5.55 -8.04
N GLU A 21 14.04 -6.30 -7.88
CA GLU A 21 14.02 -7.77 -7.98
C GLU A 21 13.18 -8.37 -6.84
N SER A 22 13.38 -7.88 -5.62
CA SER A 22 12.69 -8.32 -4.42
C SER A 22 12.06 -7.13 -3.68
N PHE A 23 10.85 -7.35 -3.14
CA PHE A 23 10.16 -6.43 -2.24
C PHE A 23 9.14 -7.21 -1.41
N THR A 24 8.68 -6.62 -0.31
CA THR A 24 7.65 -7.20 0.56
C THR A 24 6.27 -7.06 -0.10
N ASP A 25 5.55 -8.17 -0.25
CA ASP A 25 4.18 -8.14 -0.79
C ASP A 25 3.27 -7.27 0.08
N ILE A 26 2.43 -6.45 -0.56
CA ILE A 26 1.58 -5.51 0.18
C ILE A 26 0.53 -6.21 1.05
N ARG A 27 0.20 -7.47 0.77
CA ARG A 27 -0.71 -8.28 1.59
C ARG A 27 -0.09 -8.62 2.94
N ASP A 28 1.22 -8.85 2.96
CA ASP A 28 1.96 -9.09 4.20
C ASP A 28 2.08 -7.79 5.01
N ILE A 29 2.34 -6.67 4.33
CA ILE A 29 2.33 -5.33 4.95
C ILE A 29 0.95 -5.04 5.57
N GLN A 30 -0.13 -5.26 4.81
CA GLN A 30 -1.50 -5.08 5.32
C GLN A 30 -1.77 -5.93 6.57
N LYS A 31 -1.37 -7.21 6.57
CA LYS A 31 -1.56 -8.09 7.73
C LYS A 31 -0.81 -7.58 8.95
N GLN A 32 0.43 -7.14 8.77
CA GLN A 32 1.23 -6.56 9.85
C GLN A 32 0.56 -5.31 10.42
N LEU A 33 0.17 -4.36 9.56
CA LEU A 33 -0.46 -3.11 9.99
C LEU A 33 -1.81 -3.37 10.70
N LYS A 34 -2.61 -4.33 10.22
CA LYS A 34 -3.84 -4.76 10.91
C LYS A 34 -3.55 -5.34 12.29
N ALA A 35 -2.49 -6.15 12.43
CA ALA A 35 -2.09 -6.73 13.71
C ALA A 35 -1.57 -5.65 14.69
N GLU A 36 -0.99 -4.57 14.19
CA GLU A 36 -0.59 -3.40 14.96
C GLU A 36 -1.78 -2.46 15.31
N GLY A 37 -2.99 -2.80 14.87
CA GLY A 37 -4.21 -2.04 15.19
C GLY A 37 -4.46 -0.84 14.27
N ILE A 38 -3.76 -0.74 13.14
CA ILE A 38 -3.97 0.33 12.16
C ILE A 38 -5.24 0.06 11.37
N ASN A 39 -6.10 1.08 11.30
CA ASN A 39 -7.36 0.98 10.58
C ASN A 39 -7.16 1.07 9.07
N MET A 40 -7.82 0.17 8.34
CA MET A 40 -7.74 0.11 6.87
C MET A 40 -8.97 0.76 6.28
N LEU A 41 -8.81 1.86 5.55
CA LEU A 41 -9.89 2.51 4.81
C LEU A 41 -10.33 1.65 3.61
N THR A 42 -9.36 0.98 2.98
CA THR A 42 -9.61 0.01 1.91
C THR A 42 -8.60 -1.11 2.07
N ALA A 43 -9.05 -2.36 1.95
CA ALA A 43 -8.18 -3.53 2.00
C ALA A 43 -7.75 -3.95 0.59
N ALA A 44 -6.51 -4.42 0.47
CA ALA A 44 -5.99 -5.10 -0.70
C ALA A 44 -6.81 -6.36 -0.99
N VAL A 45 -7.05 -6.57 -2.28
CA VAL A 45 -7.70 -7.77 -2.80
C VAL A 45 -6.84 -8.99 -2.45
N GLU A 46 -7.44 -9.99 -1.81
CA GLU A 46 -6.77 -11.24 -1.39
C GLU A 46 -6.55 -12.23 -2.56
N THR A 47 -6.25 -11.74 -3.77
CA THR A 47 -5.76 -12.62 -4.84
C THR A 47 -4.32 -12.99 -4.52
N ASN A 48 -3.91 -14.25 -4.73
CA ASN A 48 -2.55 -14.69 -4.41
C ASN A 48 -1.47 -14.08 -5.32
N GLU A 49 -1.86 -13.49 -6.45
CA GLU A 49 -0.96 -12.91 -7.43
C GLU A 49 -1.61 -11.68 -8.07
N GLY A 50 -0.78 -10.83 -8.67
CA GLY A 50 -1.23 -9.67 -9.43
C GLY A 50 -1.28 -8.37 -8.62
N PRO A 51 -1.65 -7.28 -9.31
CA PRO A 51 -1.69 -5.96 -8.73
C PRO A 51 -2.71 -5.90 -7.60
N ALA A 52 -2.37 -5.17 -6.56
CA ALA A 52 -3.21 -4.96 -5.41
C ALA A 52 -2.91 -3.58 -4.83
N HIS A 53 -3.86 -3.01 -4.09
CA HIS A 53 -3.62 -1.77 -3.37
C HIS A 53 -4.45 -1.71 -2.10
N PHE A 54 -4.00 -0.98 -1.10
CA PHE A 54 -4.76 -0.69 0.10
C PHE A 54 -4.57 0.77 0.52
N VAL A 55 -5.51 1.28 1.33
CA VAL A 55 -5.47 2.66 1.82
C VAL A 55 -5.58 2.68 3.33
N ILE A 56 -4.70 3.43 3.97
CA ILE A 56 -4.72 3.72 5.41
C ILE A 56 -4.78 5.23 5.64
N GLU A 57 -5.13 5.60 6.87
CA GLU A 57 -5.06 6.98 7.36
C GLU A 57 -4.05 7.04 8.49
N ASP A 58 -3.15 8.03 8.44
CA ASP A 58 -2.25 8.29 9.57
C ASP A 58 -2.96 9.08 10.69
N PRO A 59 -2.37 9.21 11.89
CA PRO A 59 -2.99 9.96 12.99
C PRO A 59 -3.24 11.45 12.69
N ASP A 60 -2.56 12.01 11.70
CA ASP A 60 -2.71 13.40 11.26
C ASP A 60 -3.83 13.56 10.20
N GLY A 61 -4.46 12.46 9.78
CA GLY A 61 -5.56 12.43 8.81
C GLY A 61 -5.11 12.39 7.35
N ASN A 62 -3.84 12.13 7.06
CA ASN A 62 -3.34 11.99 5.70
C ASN A 62 -3.66 10.59 5.16
N GLN A 63 -4.14 10.55 3.92
CA GLN A 63 -4.37 9.30 3.25
C GLN A 63 -3.06 8.76 2.68
N ILE A 64 -2.80 7.49 2.94
CA ILE A 64 -1.65 6.76 2.41
C ILE A 64 -2.18 5.62 1.53
N LEU A 65 -1.82 5.65 0.26
CA LEU A 65 -2.06 4.58 -0.71
C LEU A 65 -0.82 3.72 -0.81
N VAL A 66 -0.98 2.41 -0.65
CA VAL A 66 0.07 1.45 -0.97
C VAL A 66 -0.38 0.67 -2.19
N ASP A 67 0.35 0.82 -3.30
CA ASP A 67 -0.07 0.32 -4.62
C ASP A 67 1.01 -0.59 -5.25
N GLN A 68 0.70 -1.88 -5.31
CA GLN A 68 1.54 -2.89 -5.93
C GLN A 68 1.11 -3.10 -7.38
N HIS A 69 2.05 -2.86 -8.29
CA HIS A 69 1.79 -2.84 -9.74
C HIS A 69 1.99 -4.21 -10.43
N ARG A 70 2.40 -5.27 -9.72
CA ARG A 70 2.63 -6.62 -10.26
C ARG A 70 2.09 -7.73 -9.38
#